data_AF-D8PUN4-F1
#
_entry.id   AF-D8PUN4-F1
#
_cell.length_a   1.000
_cell.length_b   1.000
_cell.length_c   1.000
_cell.angle_alpha   90.00
_cell.angle_beta   90.00
_cell.angle_gamma   90.00
#
_symmetry.space_group_name_H-M   'P 1'
#
loop_
_entity.id
_entity.type
_entity.pdbx_description
1 polymer ?
#
loop_
_entity_poly.entity_id
_entity_poly.type
_entity_poly.pdbx_seq_one_letter_code
_entity_poly.pdbx_strand_id
1 'polypeptide(L)'
;MSSPTTADSKVATTSLRPLSTRQERRLMAYLDERLLNLMRNYKKRAEDSTSIPTLQAYLRESRQILSLILQIPPVQPSASLRTAYLLHLTNDALSAVPGYPATLESLPDLLTWLDELDRAWQVVLAGQIWQPQERIGVDPPEGSAVQTRNLITQTDRTRLKSMLISGSAVIEDWVGEIVAQDDVDAEDIESMLQRLGIAEGSVRIFPGTLDELERMSGLG
;
A
#
# COMPACT_ATOMS: atom_id res chain seq x y z
N MET A 1 36.17 -13.12 37.31
CA MET A 1 34.73 -13.38 37.08
C MET A 1 34.13 -12.04 36.72
N SER A 2 34.02 -11.76 35.42
CA SER A 2 33.55 -10.47 34.91
C SER A 2 32.18 -10.66 34.29
N SER A 3 31.16 -10.12 34.94
CA SER A 3 29.79 -10.09 34.42
C SER A 3 29.70 -9.07 33.28
N PRO A 4 29.06 -9.40 32.15
CA PRO A 4 28.81 -8.42 31.11
C PRO A 4 27.62 -7.54 31.50
N THR A 5 27.86 -6.24 31.49
CA THR A 5 26.87 -5.16 31.57
C THR A 5 25.83 -5.34 30.47
N THR A 6 24.58 -5.62 30.85
CA THR A 6 23.41 -5.52 29.98
C THR A 6 23.29 -4.07 29.50
N ALA A 7 23.63 -3.83 28.24
CA ALA A 7 23.30 -2.60 27.55
C ALA A 7 21.78 -2.55 27.41
N ASP A 8 21.16 -1.73 28.24
CA ASP A 8 19.76 -1.39 28.20
C ASP A 8 19.50 -0.59 26.91
N SER A 9 19.16 -1.31 25.83
CA SER A 9 18.68 -0.70 24.58
C SER A 9 17.35 -0.04 24.87
N LYS A 10 17.43 1.24 25.26
CA LYS A 10 16.30 2.12 25.50
C LYS A 10 15.56 2.34 24.19
N VAL A 11 14.66 1.42 23.85
CA VAL A 11 13.67 1.59 22.78
C VAL A 11 12.92 2.86 23.11
N ALA A 12 13.16 3.92 22.35
CA ALA A 12 12.45 5.18 22.52
C ALA A 12 10.95 4.90 22.31
N THR A 13 10.22 4.85 23.42
CA THR A 13 8.76 4.76 23.43
C THR A 13 8.23 6.08 22.85
N THR A 14 8.13 6.13 21.54
CA THR A 14 7.55 7.27 20.83
C THR A 14 6.10 7.32 21.26
N SER A 15 5.77 8.27 22.14
CA SER A 15 4.40 8.42 22.65
C SER A 15 3.48 8.65 21.44
N LEU A 16 2.55 7.73 21.22
CA LEU A 16 1.60 7.78 20.12
C LEU A 16 0.68 8.99 20.30
N ARG A 17 0.91 10.05 19.53
CA ARG A 17 0.15 11.30 19.62
C ARG A 17 -0.40 11.68 18.25
N PRO A 18 -1.61 12.25 18.19
CA PRO A 18 -2.12 12.79 16.94
C PRO A 18 -1.26 13.97 16.49
N LEU A 19 -1.32 14.23 15.18
CA LEU A 19 -0.70 15.41 14.61
C LEU A 19 -1.42 16.66 15.14
N SER A 20 -0.67 17.73 15.37
CA SER A 20 -1.28 19.05 15.60
C SER A 20 -1.98 19.53 14.34
N THR A 21 -3.00 20.39 14.46
CA THR A 21 -3.72 20.97 13.32
C THR A 21 -2.78 21.63 12.30
N ARG A 22 -1.68 22.24 12.76
CA ARG A 22 -0.66 22.83 11.86
C ARG A 22 0.11 21.76 11.08
N GLN A 23 0.46 20.65 11.74
CA GLN A 23 1.11 19.51 11.08
C GLN A 23 0.18 18.84 10.07
N GLU A 24 -1.09 18.62 10.43
CA GLU A 24 -2.10 18.06 9.53
C GLU A 24 -2.28 18.92 8.28
N ARG A 25 -2.51 20.22 8.42
CA ARG A 25 -2.65 21.14 7.27
C ARG A 25 -1.44 21.13 6.35
N ARG A 26 -0.22 21.13 6.93
CA ARG A 26 1.02 21.10 6.15
C ARG A 26 1.18 19.76 5.43
N LEU A 27 0.87 18.65 6.09
CA LEU A 27 0.95 17.33 5.51
C LEU A 27 -0.08 17.17 4.38
N MET A 28 -1.30 17.62 4.59
CA MET A 28 -2.36 17.61 3.58
C MET A 28 -1.93 18.35 2.32
N ALA A 29 -1.51 19.61 2.45
CA ALA A 29 -1.06 20.41 1.31
C ALA A 29 0.06 19.73 0.53
N TYR A 30 0.99 19.08 1.24
CA TYR A 30 2.10 18.37 0.63
C TYR A 30 1.66 17.06 -0.06
N LEU A 31 0.80 16.26 0.56
CA LEU A 31 0.28 15.03 -0.03
C LEU A 31 -0.63 15.31 -1.22
N ASP A 32 -1.48 16.33 -1.14
CA ASP A 32 -2.35 16.78 -2.22
C ASP A 32 -1.52 17.21 -3.43
N GLU A 33 -0.46 17.99 -3.20
CA GLU A 33 0.47 18.39 -4.26
C GLU A 33 1.18 17.19 -4.90
N ARG A 34 1.68 16.25 -4.07
CA ARG A 34 2.35 15.03 -4.55
C ARG A 34 1.42 14.15 -5.38
N LEU A 35 0.19 13.90 -4.92
CA LEU A 35 -0.82 13.12 -5.64
C LEU A 35 -1.23 13.81 -6.94
N LEU A 36 -1.45 15.12 -6.90
CA LEU A 36 -1.76 15.92 -8.09
C LEU A 36 -0.63 15.84 -9.14
N ASN A 37 0.62 15.93 -8.70
CA ASN A 37 1.78 15.81 -9.59
C ASN A 37 1.92 14.38 -10.15
N LEU A 38 1.71 13.35 -9.33
CA LEU A 38 1.69 11.95 -9.79
C LEU A 38 0.64 11.76 -10.89
N MET A 39 -0.60 12.20 -10.66
CA MET A 39 -1.68 12.12 -11.66
C MET A 39 -1.36 12.91 -12.92
N ARG A 40 -0.83 14.13 -12.81
CA ARG A 40 -0.45 14.96 -13.98
C ARG A 40 0.61 14.26 -14.82
N ASN A 41 1.65 13.74 -14.19
CA ASN A 41 2.72 13.06 -14.91
C ASN A 41 2.25 11.73 -15.51
N TYR A 42 1.32 11.02 -14.85
CA TYR A 42 0.68 9.83 -15.42
C TYR A 42 -0.15 10.16 -16.67
N LYS A 43 -0.92 11.25 -16.65
CA LYS A 43 -1.67 11.70 -17.84
C LYS A 43 -0.74 12.06 -19.00
N LYS A 44 0.45 12.54 -18.70
CA LYS A 44 1.51 12.89 -19.65
C LYS A 44 2.53 11.77 -19.89
N ARG A 45 2.25 10.53 -19.46
CA ARG A 45 3.24 9.43 -19.50
C ARG A 45 3.82 9.12 -20.89
N ALA A 46 3.11 9.49 -21.95
CA ALA A 46 3.56 9.35 -23.35
C ALA A 46 4.32 10.59 -23.88
N GLU A 47 4.43 11.66 -23.10
CA GLU A 47 5.16 12.88 -23.46
C GLU A 47 6.57 12.85 -22.85
N ASP A 48 7.58 13.35 -23.57
CA ASP A 48 8.97 13.43 -23.09
C ASP A 48 9.16 14.29 -21.81
N SER A 49 8.16 15.13 -21.49
CA SER A 49 8.19 16.02 -20.32
C SER A 49 7.87 15.34 -18.99
N THR A 50 7.38 14.10 -19.02
CA THR A 50 6.97 13.38 -17.80
C THR A 50 8.17 12.80 -17.04
N SER A 51 8.08 12.80 -15.71
CA SER A 51 9.07 12.14 -14.86
C SER A 51 8.75 10.66 -14.58
N ILE A 52 7.62 10.15 -15.07
CA ILE A 52 7.17 8.76 -14.87
C ILE A 52 6.75 8.10 -16.19
N PRO A 53 7.64 8.01 -17.19
CA PRO A 53 7.30 7.42 -18.49
C PRO A 53 7.03 5.91 -18.41
N THR A 54 7.52 5.24 -17.36
CA THR A 54 7.39 3.79 -17.16
C THR A 54 6.61 3.44 -15.91
N LEU A 55 6.08 2.22 -15.87
CA LEU A 55 5.41 1.68 -14.70
C LEU A 55 6.34 1.70 -13.47
N GLN A 56 7.61 1.31 -13.62
CA GLN A 56 8.58 1.31 -12.52
C GLN A 56 8.79 2.71 -11.94
N ALA A 57 8.83 3.75 -12.78
CA ALA A 57 8.94 5.13 -12.33
C ALA A 57 7.69 5.58 -11.57
N TYR A 58 6.49 5.23 -12.07
CA TYR A 58 5.24 5.47 -11.37
C TYR A 58 5.19 4.79 -10.01
N LEU A 59 5.51 3.49 -9.95
CA LEU A 59 5.50 2.71 -8.72
C LEU A 59 6.55 3.20 -7.71
N ARG A 60 7.67 3.76 -8.17
CA ARG A 60 8.66 4.37 -7.28
C ARG A 60 8.13 5.64 -6.62
N GLU A 61 7.48 6.51 -7.39
CA GLU A 61 6.87 7.73 -6.85
C GLU A 61 5.68 7.42 -5.95
N SER A 62 4.83 6.45 -6.32
CA SER A 62 3.69 6.03 -5.50
C SER A 62 4.14 5.43 -4.16
N ARG A 63 5.25 4.68 -4.11
CA ARG A 63 5.87 4.19 -2.85
C ARG A 63 6.30 5.30 -1.91
N GLN A 64 6.84 6.40 -2.45
CA GLN A 64 7.22 7.55 -1.60
C GLN A 64 5.99 8.15 -0.93
N ILE A 65 4.88 8.28 -1.67
CA ILE A 65 3.61 8.77 -1.13
C ILE A 65 3.05 7.79 -0.11
N LEU A 66 3.04 6.48 -0.42
CA LEU A 66 2.61 5.43 0.50
C LEU A 66 3.37 5.49 1.83
N SER A 67 4.70 5.61 1.77
CA SER A 67 5.56 5.72 2.95
C SER A 67 5.15 6.91 3.82
N LEU A 68 4.87 8.07 3.23
CA LEU A 68 4.41 9.25 3.97
C LEU A 68 3.04 9.05 4.61
N ILE A 69 2.09 8.44 3.89
CA ILE A 69 0.76 8.12 4.40
C ILE A 69 0.86 7.19 5.61
N LEU A 70 1.72 6.16 5.53
CA LEU A 70 1.88 5.18 6.60
C LEU A 70 2.53 5.74 7.87
N GLN A 71 3.25 6.86 7.76
CA GLN A 71 3.78 7.59 8.92
C GLN A 71 2.74 8.48 9.61
N ILE A 72 1.52 8.60 9.08
CA ILE A 72 0.43 9.28 9.77
C ILE A 72 0.04 8.47 11.02
N PRO A 73 -0.03 9.07 12.21
CA PRO A 73 -0.35 8.35 13.44
C PRO A 73 -1.71 7.62 13.34
N PRO A 74 -1.80 6.32 13.72
CA PRO A 74 -3.05 5.57 13.83
C PRO A 74 -3.88 5.98 15.05
N VAL A 75 -4.10 7.28 15.25
CA VAL A 75 -4.90 7.83 16.36
C VAL A 75 -5.78 8.97 15.86
N GLN A 76 -6.99 9.09 16.39
CA GLN A 76 -7.89 10.16 15.99
C GLN A 76 -7.37 11.55 16.43
N PRO A 77 -7.55 12.60 15.61
CA PRO A 77 -8.23 12.62 14.31
C PRO A 77 -7.35 12.16 13.12
N SER A 78 -6.04 12.06 13.29
CA SER A 78 -5.08 11.78 12.21
C SER A 78 -5.29 10.43 11.52
N ALA A 79 -5.85 9.43 12.22
CA ALA A 79 -6.19 8.13 11.65
C ALA A 79 -7.15 8.24 10.45
N SER A 80 -8.16 9.11 10.51
CA SER A 80 -9.08 9.32 9.40
C SER A 80 -8.37 9.90 8.18
N LEU A 81 -7.37 10.77 8.40
CA LEU A 81 -6.52 11.30 7.34
C LEU A 81 -5.68 10.21 6.67
N ARG A 82 -5.11 9.31 7.48
CA ARG A 82 -4.35 8.14 7.02
C ARG A 82 -5.20 7.27 6.09
N THR A 83 -6.41 6.92 6.52
CA THR A 83 -7.35 6.12 5.72
C THR A 83 -7.75 6.83 4.43
N ALA A 84 -8.11 8.11 4.49
CA ALA A 84 -8.56 8.86 3.33
C ALA A 84 -7.50 8.95 2.22
N TYR A 85 -6.24 9.24 2.58
CA TYR A 85 -5.16 9.28 1.60
C TYR A 85 -4.76 7.89 1.08
N LEU A 86 -4.81 6.86 1.92
CA LEU A 86 -4.53 5.51 1.44
C LEU A 86 -5.59 5.03 0.44
N LEU A 87 -6.88 5.31 0.69
CA LEU A 87 -7.96 5.07 -0.27
C LEU A 87 -7.70 5.77 -1.61
N HIS A 88 -7.29 7.04 -1.57
CA HIS A 88 -6.99 7.82 -2.78
C HIS A 88 -5.82 7.19 -3.56
N LEU A 89 -4.70 6.90 -2.89
CA LEU A 89 -3.53 6.32 -3.54
C LEU A 89 -3.84 4.94 -4.14
N THR A 90 -4.59 4.09 -3.42
CA THR A 90 -5.01 2.77 -3.93
C THR A 90 -5.86 2.92 -5.18
N ASN A 91 -6.86 3.80 -5.19
CA ASN A 91 -7.70 4.04 -6.36
C ASN A 91 -6.88 4.47 -7.57
N ASP A 92 -6.01 5.48 -7.39
CA ASP A 92 -5.22 6.05 -8.46
C ASP A 92 -4.26 5.03 -9.05
N ALA A 93 -3.58 4.25 -8.20
CA ALA A 93 -2.64 3.25 -8.67
C ALA A 93 -3.31 2.08 -9.39
N LEU A 94 -4.40 1.52 -8.86
CA LEU A 94 -5.13 0.45 -9.54
C LEU A 94 -5.72 0.91 -10.89
N SER A 95 -6.04 2.20 -11.01
CA SER A 95 -6.49 2.81 -12.27
C SER A 95 -5.34 3.13 -13.24
N ALA A 96 -4.16 3.50 -12.71
CA ALA A 96 -3.05 3.99 -13.51
C ALA A 96 -2.21 2.86 -14.12
N VAL A 97 -2.01 1.75 -13.39
CA VAL A 97 -1.15 0.63 -13.83
C VAL A 97 -1.47 0.17 -15.25
N PRO A 98 -2.74 -0.10 -15.63
CA PRO A 98 -3.07 -0.53 -16.99
C PRO A 98 -2.79 0.50 -18.09
N GLY A 99 -2.55 1.76 -17.69
CA GLY A 99 -2.15 2.80 -18.63
C GLY A 99 -0.70 2.66 -19.12
N TYR A 100 0.11 1.82 -18.49
CA TYR A 100 1.48 1.54 -18.92
C TYR A 100 1.54 0.24 -19.76
N PRO A 101 2.53 0.11 -20.65
CA PRO A 101 2.73 -1.12 -21.41
C PRO A 101 2.90 -2.33 -20.49
N ALA A 102 2.16 -3.40 -20.76
CA ALA A 102 2.26 -4.67 -20.06
C ALA A 102 3.53 -5.39 -20.51
N THR A 103 4.57 -5.41 -19.68
CA THR A 103 5.85 -6.06 -20.00
C THR A 103 6.30 -6.96 -18.85
N LEU A 104 6.96 -8.07 -19.18
CA LEU A 104 7.54 -8.99 -18.19
C LEU A 104 8.50 -8.30 -17.22
N GLU A 105 9.28 -7.35 -17.72
CA GLU A 105 10.25 -6.60 -16.91
C GLU A 105 9.58 -5.78 -15.79
N SER A 106 8.31 -5.42 -15.97
CA SER A 106 7.57 -4.60 -15.02
C SER A 106 6.79 -5.41 -13.97
N LEU A 107 6.57 -6.70 -14.23
CA LEU A 107 5.76 -7.58 -13.39
C LEU A 107 6.33 -7.76 -11.97
N PRO A 108 7.63 -8.01 -11.74
CA PRO A 108 8.17 -8.15 -10.39
C PRO A 108 8.00 -6.89 -9.52
N ASP A 109 8.21 -5.72 -10.12
CA ASP A 109 8.09 -4.43 -9.44
C ASP A 109 6.63 -4.13 -9.07
N LEU A 110 5.67 -4.50 -9.94
CA LEU A 110 4.24 -4.39 -9.67
C LEU A 110 3.82 -5.32 -8.54
N LEU A 111 4.18 -6.60 -8.61
CA LEU A 111 3.80 -7.59 -7.60
C LEU A 111 4.36 -7.24 -6.22
N THR A 112 5.61 -6.79 -6.16
CA THR A 112 6.21 -6.28 -4.92
C THR A 112 5.45 -5.05 -4.40
N TRP A 113 5.02 -4.16 -5.29
CA TRP A 113 4.23 -2.98 -4.89
C TRP A 113 2.84 -3.33 -4.37
N LEU A 114 2.15 -4.26 -5.02
CA LEU A 114 0.81 -4.73 -4.61
C LEU A 114 0.86 -5.42 -3.25
N ASP A 115 1.88 -6.26 -3.01
CA ASP A 115 2.11 -6.90 -1.72
C ASP A 115 2.44 -5.89 -0.61
N GLU A 116 3.24 -4.85 -0.91
CA GLU A 116 3.47 -3.74 0.02
C GLU A 116 2.17 -2.98 0.35
N LEU A 117 1.33 -2.76 -0.65
CA LEU A 117 0.04 -2.07 -0.47
C LEU A 117 -0.96 -2.94 0.30
N ASP A 118 -0.96 -4.26 0.10
CA ASP A 118 -1.77 -5.21 0.88
C ASP A 118 -1.38 -5.16 2.36
N ARG A 119 -0.07 -5.30 2.65
CA ARG A 119 0.44 -5.17 4.01
C ARG A 119 0.13 -3.81 4.62
N ALA A 120 0.28 -2.73 3.85
CA ALA A 120 -0.05 -1.38 4.29
C ALA A 120 -1.52 -1.27 4.74
N TRP A 121 -2.45 -1.86 3.98
CA TRP A 121 -3.87 -1.88 4.34
C TRP A 121 -4.15 -2.72 5.58
N GLN A 122 -3.52 -3.89 5.74
CA GLN A 122 -3.65 -4.70 6.96
C GLN A 122 -3.25 -3.90 8.21
N VAL A 123 -2.12 -3.19 8.14
CA VAL A 123 -1.65 -2.33 9.25
C VAL A 123 -2.65 -1.22 9.55
N VAL A 124 -3.23 -0.60 8.51
CA VAL A 124 -4.21 0.48 8.67
C VAL A 124 -5.53 -0.04 9.26
N LEU A 125 -6.02 -1.19 8.80
CA LEU A 125 -7.23 -1.86 9.32
C LEU A 125 -7.06 -2.27 10.79
N ALA A 126 -5.88 -2.79 11.14
CA ALA A 126 -5.54 -3.17 12.51
C ALA A 126 -5.26 -1.97 13.44
N GLY A 127 -5.12 -0.76 12.89
CA GLY A 127 -4.76 0.43 13.68
C GLY A 127 -3.33 0.39 14.21
N GLN A 128 -2.44 -0.28 13.49
CA GLN A 128 -1.05 -0.49 13.88
C GLN A 128 -0.14 0.65 13.42
N ILE A 129 1.02 0.73 14.07
CA ILE A 129 2.11 1.63 13.69
C ILE A 129 2.91 0.95 12.59
N TRP A 130 3.16 1.66 11.50
CA TRP A 130 4.03 1.16 10.43
C TRP A 130 5.49 1.31 10.81
N GLN A 131 6.29 0.27 10.62
CA GLN A 131 7.75 0.33 10.71
C GLN A 131 8.38 0.37 9.30
N PRO A 132 8.91 1.53 8.85
CA PRO A 132 9.41 1.68 7.47
C PRO A 132 10.55 0.75 7.09
N GLN A 133 11.44 0.41 8.04
CA GLN A 133 12.61 -0.41 7.80
C GLN A 133 12.25 -1.87 7.57
N GLU A 134 11.34 -2.38 8.40
CA GLU A 134 10.93 -3.80 8.39
C GLU A 134 9.71 -4.04 7.47
N ARG A 135 9.01 -2.98 7.07
CA ARG A 135 7.76 -3.02 6.28
C ARG A 135 6.68 -3.90 6.93
N ILE A 136 6.55 -3.76 8.25
CA ILE A 136 5.55 -4.46 9.06
C ILE A 136 4.73 -3.49 9.91
N GLY A 137 3.55 -3.94 10.33
CA GLY A 137 2.77 -3.29 11.37
C GLY A 137 3.13 -3.82 12.73
N VAL A 138 3.22 -2.91 13.71
CA VAL A 138 3.41 -3.27 15.11
C VAL A 138 2.33 -2.63 15.94
N ASP A 139 1.81 -3.40 16.89
CA ASP A 139 0.82 -2.92 17.83
C ASP A 139 1.39 -1.75 18.65
N PRO A 140 0.57 -0.73 18.95
CA PRO A 140 1.01 0.35 19.83
C PRO A 140 1.37 -0.22 21.21
N PRO A 141 2.29 0.42 21.95
CA PRO A 141 2.73 -0.06 23.25
C PRO A 141 1.55 -0.31 24.20
N GLU A 142 1.60 -1.43 24.94
CA GLU A 142 0.60 -1.76 25.95
C GLU A 142 0.46 -0.63 26.98
N GLY A 143 -0.78 -0.27 27.31
CA GLY A 143 -1.08 0.84 28.23
C GLY A 143 -1.21 2.23 27.57
N SER A 144 -1.14 2.33 26.24
CA SER A 144 -1.56 3.55 25.54
C SER A 144 -3.02 3.87 25.86
N ALA A 145 -3.28 5.07 26.39
CA ALA A 145 -4.65 5.56 26.64
C ALA A 145 -5.43 5.85 25.34
N VAL A 146 -4.78 5.74 24.18
CA VAL A 146 -5.36 6.13 22.88
C VAL A 146 -5.95 4.92 22.17
N GLN A 147 -7.24 4.99 21.86
CA GLN A 147 -7.94 3.96 21.10
C GLN A 147 -7.44 3.93 19.66
N THR A 148 -6.83 2.81 19.26
CA THR A 148 -6.35 2.58 17.89
C THR A 148 -7.18 1.54 17.14
N ARG A 149 -8.11 0.84 17.81
CA ARG A 149 -8.96 -0.17 17.18
C ARG A 149 -10.23 0.45 16.60
N ASN A 150 -10.75 -0.15 15.53
CA ASN A 150 -11.98 0.29 14.85
C ASN A 150 -11.95 1.75 14.35
N LEU A 151 -10.78 2.24 13.94
CA LEU A 151 -10.61 3.60 13.43
C LEU A 151 -11.29 3.83 12.07
N ILE A 152 -11.48 2.76 11.31
CA ILE A 152 -12.03 2.80 9.95
C ILE A 152 -13.53 2.57 9.99
N THR A 153 -14.27 3.46 9.34
CA THR A 153 -15.72 3.41 9.24
C THR A 153 -16.20 2.24 8.37
N GLN A 154 -17.44 1.79 8.56
CA GLN A 154 -18.04 0.77 7.69
C GLN A 154 -18.07 1.22 6.23
N THR A 155 -18.37 2.51 5.98
CA THR A 155 -18.38 3.09 4.63
C THR A 155 -17.00 2.99 3.96
N ASP A 156 -15.93 3.31 4.67
CA ASP A 156 -14.57 3.19 4.14
C ASP A 156 -14.19 1.73 3.87
N ARG A 157 -14.60 0.79 4.74
CA ARG A 157 -14.38 -0.65 4.53
C ARG A 157 -15.12 -1.16 3.29
N THR A 158 -16.38 -0.78 3.11
CA THR A 158 -17.16 -1.14 1.92
C THR A 158 -16.53 -0.55 0.67
N ARG A 159 -16.14 0.73 0.70
CA ARG A 159 -15.45 1.40 -0.41
C ARG A 159 -14.14 0.70 -0.76
N LEU A 160 -13.33 0.37 0.24
CA LEU A 160 -12.08 -0.37 0.05
C LEU A 160 -12.36 -1.72 -0.60
N LYS A 161 -13.27 -2.53 -0.04
CA LYS A 161 -13.60 -3.86 -0.59
C LYS A 161 -14.00 -3.79 -2.06
N SER A 162 -14.91 -2.88 -2.42
CA SER A 162 -15.35 -2.71 -3.82
C SER A 162 -14.21 -2.28 -4.74
N MET A 163 -13.34 -1.39 -4.27
CA MET A 163 -12.18 -0.91 -5.02
C MET A 163 -11.15 -2.02 -5.25
N LEU A 164 -10.87 -2.85 -4.22
CA LEU A 164 -9.94 -3.97 -4.37
C LEU A 164 -10.50 -5.02 -5.33
N ILE A 165 -11.76 -5.42 -5.20
CA ILE A 165 -12.35 -6.43 -6.10
C ILE A 165 -12.32 -5.96 -7.57
N SER A 166 -12.74 -4.73 -7.84
CA SER A 166 -12.77 -4.19 -9.21
C SER A 166 -11.36 -3.92 -9.75
N GLY A 167 -10.47 -3.37 -8.92
CA GLY A 167 -9.09 -3.12 -9.31
C GLY A 167 -8.29 -4.39 -9.53
N SER A 168 -8.50 -5.44 -8.72
CA SER A 168 -7.84 -6.74 -8.92
C SER A 168 -8.18 -7.33 -10.29
N ALA A 169 -9.45 -7.34 -10.68
CA ALA A 169 -9.87 -7.83 -12.00
C ALA A 169 -9.17 -7.07 -13.15
N VAL A 170 -9.08 -5.74 -13.04
CA VAL A 170 -8.41 -4.91 -14.05
C VAL A 170 -6.90 -5.20 -14.14
N ILE A 171 -6.25 -5.45 -13.00
CA ILE A 171 -4.83 -5.81 -12.98
C ILE A 171 -4.62 -7.24 -13.48
N GLU A 172 -5.50 -8.18 -13.14
CA GLU A 172 -5.47 -9.56 -13.64
C GLU A 172 -5.57 -9.58 -15.18
N ASP A 173 -6.50 -8.81 -15.75
CA ASP A 173 -6.63 -8.64 -17.20
C ASP A 173 -5.34 -8.07 -17.82
N TRP A 174 -4.78 -7.01 -17.22
CA TRP A 174 -3.53 -6.40 -17.68
C TRP A 174 -2.33 -7.35 -17.59
N VAL A 175 -2.25 -8.18 -16.54
CA VAL A 175 -1.23 -9.25 -16.46
C VAL A 175 -1.47 -10.31 -17.53
N GLY A 176 -2.72 -10.62 -17.84
CA GLY A 176 -3.10 -11.52 -18.94
C GLY A 176 -2.58 -11.08 -20.31
N GLU A 177 -2.49 -9.76 -20.56
CA GLU A 177 -1.88 -9.21 -21.78
C GLU A 177 -0.38 -9.54 -21.90
N ILE A 178 0.32 -9.73 -20.79
CA ILE A 178 1.74 -10.15 -20.79
C ILE A 178 1.83 -11.61 -21.24
N VAL A 179 0.93 -12.45 -20.74
CA VAL A 179 0.88 -13.90 -21.05
C VAL A 179 0.52 -14.16 -22.50
N ALA A 180 -0.30 -13.30 -23.09
CA ALA A 180 -0.73 -13.42 -24.49
C ALA A 180 0.33 -12.96 -25.52
N GLN A 181 1.50 -12.48 -25.09
CA GLN A 181 2.56 -12.04 -26.00
C GLN A 181 3.32 -13.25 -26.57
N ASP A 182 3.41 -13.33 -27.90
CA ASP A 182 3.96 -14.48 -28.66
C ASP A 182 5.44 -14.82 -28.34
N ASP A 183 6.20 -13.88 -27.78
CA ASP A 183 7.64 -14.01 -27.49
C ASP A 183 7.95 -14.49 -26.06
N VAL A 184 6.92 -14.82 -25.27
CA VAL A 184 7.10 -15.24 -23.87
C VAL A 184 6.73 -16.70 -23.69
N ASP A 185 7.70 -17.51 -23.26
CA ASP A 185 7.43 -18.88 -22.85
C ASP A 185 6.51 -18.89 -21.63
N ALA A 186 5.33 -19.52 -21.76
CA ALA A 186 4.34 -19.60 -20.70
C ALA A 186 4.92 -20.23 -19.40
N GLU A 187 5.91 -21.11 -19.55
CA GLU A 187 6.63 -21.77 -18.46
C GLU A 187 7.52 -20.79 -17.66
N ASP A 188 8.08 -19.75 -18.31
CA ASP A 188 8.85 -18.70 -17.63
C ASP A 188 7.94 -17.79 -16.80
N ILE A 189 6.76 -17.47 -17.32
CA ILE A 189 5.74 -16.70 -16.59
C ILE A 189 5.22 -17.51 -15.41
N GLU A 190 4.84 -18.76 -15.62
CA GLU A 190 4.35 -19.63 -14.55
C GLU A 190 5.41 -19.82 -13.48
N SER A 191 6.68 -20.01 -13.86
CA SER A 191 7.82 -20.03 -12.94
C SER A 191 8.01 -18.71 -12.19
N MET A 192 7.85 -17.56 -12.83
CA MET A 192 7.94 -16.24 -12.19
C MET A 192 6.78 -15.99 -11.23
N LEU A 193 5.55 -16.29 -11.64
CA LEU A 193 4.36 -16.22 -10.79
C LEU A 193 4.51 -17.16 -9.58
N GLN A 194 4.93 -18.39 -9.80
CA GLN A 194 5.17 -19.38 -8.74
C GLN A 194 6.30 -18.97 -7.80
N ARG A 195 7.41 -18.42 -8.31
CA ARG A 195 8.51 -17.83 -7.49
C ARG A 195 8.06 -16.64 -6.66
N LEU A 196 7.04 -15.92 -7.11
CA LEU A 196 6.41 -14.82 -6.40
C LEU A 196 5.24 -15.29 -5.51
N GLY A 197 5.05 -16.60 -5.34
CA GLY A 197 4.02 -17.20 -4.47
C GLY A 197 2.62 -17.24 -5.10
N ILE A 198 2.51 -17.02 -6.40
CA ILE A 198 1.28 -17.01 -7.18
C ILE A 198 1.23 -18.35 -7.93
N ALA A 199 0.73 -19.40 -7.27
CA ALA A 199 0.53 -20.72 -7.88
C ALA A 199 -0.97 -20.99 -8.07
N GLU A 200 -1.31 -21.56 -9.23
CA GLU A 200 -2.64 -21.97 -9.69
C GLU A 200 -3.63 -20.85 -10.04
N GLY A 201 -3.42 -20.24 -11.21
CA GLY A 201 -4.52 -19.79 -12.08
C GLY A 201 -5.31 -18.54 -11.68
N SER A 202 -5.00 -17.88 -10.56
CA SER A 202 -5.48 -16.52 -10.29
C SER A 202 -4.46 -15.77 -9.43
N VAL A 203 -4.03 -14.59 -9.87
CA VAL A 203 -3.29 -13.67 -9.02
C VAL A 203 -4.29 -13.21 -7.96
N ARG A 204 -4.34 -13.82 -6.77
CA ARG A 204 -5.18 -13.29 -5.69
C ARG A 204 -4.53 -12.01 -5.20
N ILE A 205 -4.88 -10.87 -5.78
CA ILE A 205 -4.36 -9.56 -5.39
C ILE A 205 -5.08 -9.10 -4.12
N PHE A 206 -4.32 -8.62 -3.13
CA PHE A 206 -4.78 -8.20 -1.80
C PHE A 206 -5.40 -9.29 -0.90
N PRO A 207 -4.80 -10.50 -0.80
CA PRO A 207 -5.38 -11.58 -0.04
C PRO A 207 -5.51 -11.22 1.45
N GLY A 208 -4.49 -10.58 2.02
CA GLY A 208 -4.44 -10.24 3.43
C GLY A 208 -5.45 -9.18 3.83
N THR A 209 -5.65 -8.17 2.99
CA THR A 209 -6.63 -7.10 3.21
C THR A 209 -8.05 -7.61 3.06
N LEU A 210 -8.34 -8.42 2.04
CA LEU A 210 -9.67 -8.98 1.82
C LEU A 210 -10.08 -9.91 2.97
N ASP A 211 -9.17 -10.79 3.43
CA ASP A 211 -9.42 -11.69 4.56
C ASP A 211 -9.69 -10.88 5.86
N GLU A 212 -8.96 -9.79 6.09
CA GLU A 212 -9.18 -8.91 7.24
C GLU A 212 -10.54 -8.18 7.14
N LEU A 213 -10.89 -7.66 5.97
CA LEU A 213 -12.19 -7.02 5.75
C LEU A 213 -13.36 -7.99 5.94
N GLU A 214 -13.21 -9.25 5.55
CA GLU A 214 -14.20 -10.30 5.79
C GLU A 214 -14.34 -10.63 7.28
N ARG A 215 -13.21 -10.83 7.98
CA ARG A 215 -13.18 -11.00 9.44
C ARG A 215 -13.87 -9.85 10.16
N MET A 216 -13.62 -8.62 9.73
CA MET A 216 -14.22 -7.41 10.30
C MET A 216 -15.70 -7.23 9.97
N SER A 217 -16.19 -7.81 8.86
CA SER A 217 -17.58 -7.68 8.41
C SER A 217 -18.50 -8.71 9.06
N GLY A 218 -17.97 -9.82 9.56
CA GLY A 218 -18.74 -10.81 10.32
C GLY A 218 -19.82 -11.51 9.48
N LEU A 219 -19.37 -12.39 8.57
CA LEU A 219 -20.05 -13.68 8.38
C LEU A 219 -19.22 -14.71 9.14
N GLY A 220 -19.65 -15.01 10.37
CA GLY A 220 -19.54 -16.35 10.95
C GLY A 220 -20.84 -17.08 10.69
#